data_AF-A0A7K2M3G5-F1
#
_entry.id   AF-A0A7K2M3G5-F1
#
_cell.length_a   1.000
_cell.length_b   1.000
_cell.length_c   1.000
_cell.angle_alpha   90.00
_cell.angle_beta   90.00
_cell.angle_gamma   90.00
#
_symmetry.space_group_name_H-M   'P 1'
#
loop_
_entity.id
_entity.type
_entity.pdbx_description
1 polymer ?
#
loop_
_entity_poly.entity_id
_entity_poly.type
_entity_poly.pdbx_seq_one_letter_code
_entity_poly.pdbx_strand_id
1 'polypeptide(L)' 'LPGDLVVRTTPDLRLRHGMQVPLLVDLAHLFVFDQHGERICPAPDHLPDLEE' A
#
# COMPACT_ATOMS: atom_id res chain seq x y z
N LEU A 1 -5.57 -1.52 16.57
CA LEU A 1 -4.43 -0.58 16.52
C LEU A 1 -4.27 -0.15 15.08
N PRO A 2 -4.00 1.13 14.77
CA PRO A 2 -3.56 1.49 13.44
C PRO A 2 -2.30 0.67 13.10
N GLY A 3 -2.21 0.18 11.87
CA GLY A 3 -1.05 -0.60 11.43
C GLY A 3 0.17 0.30 11.28
N ASP A 4 1.36 -0.24 11.59
CA ASP A 4 2.62 0.42 11.28
C ASP A 4 2.88 0.40 9.76
N LEU A 5 3.56 1.43 9.25
CA LEU A 5 3.98 1.51 7.85
C LEU A 5 5.44 1.08 7.72
N VAL A 6 5.70 0.03 6.95
CA VAL A 6 7.06 -0.44 6.62
C VAL A 6 7.50 0.20 5.31
N VAL A 7 8.60 0.94 5.34
CA VAL A 7 9.16 1.63 4.17
C VAL A 7 10.56 1.10 3.88
N ARG A 8 10.83 0.72 2.63
CA ARG A 8 12.18 0.39 2.17
C ARG A 8 12.80 1.62 1.53
N THR A 9 13.91 2.09 2.11
CA THR A 9 14.66 3.26 1.62
C THR A 9 15.99 2.84 1.00
N THR A 10 16.67 3.79 0.38
CA THR A 10 18.05 3.60 -0.05
C THR A 10 18.98 3.56 1.17
N PRO A 11 20.15 2.88 1.07
CA PRO A 11 21.03 2.64 2.22
C PRO A 11 21.74 3.89 2.75
N ASP A 12 21.75 4.98 1.99
CA ASP A 12 22.35 6.28 2.35
C ASP A 12 21.49 7.09 3.32
N LEU A 13 20.20 6.75 3.48
CA LEU A 13 19.31 7.45 4.41
C LEU A 13 19.57 7.01 5.86
N ARG A 14 20.02 7.96 6.70
CA ARG A 14 20.25 7.72 8.14
C ARG A 14 19.01 8.09 8.95
N LEU A 15 18.19 7.10 9.26
CA LEU A 15 17.00 7.24 10.11
C LEU A 15 17.35 7.13 11.61
N ARG A 16 16.55 7.79 12.46
CA ARG A 16 16.63 7.68 13.93
C ARG A 16 15.22 7.53 14.49
N HIS A 17 15.09 6.84 15.61
CA HIS A 17 13.80 6.75 16.31
C HIS A 17 13.27 8.13 16.67
N GLY A 18 11.95 8.32 16.51
CA GLY A 18 11.25 9.58 16.77
C GLY A 18 11.41 10.64 15.67
N MET A 19 12.16 10.36 14.61
CA MET A 19 12.27 11.26 13.46
C MET A 19 10.97 11.27 12.65
N GLN A 20 10.53 12.46 12.25
CA GLN A 20 9.47 12.60 11.24
C GLN A 20 10.08 12.42 9.85
N VAL A 21 9.53 11.49 9.08
CA VAL A 21 10.00 11.17 7.72
C VAL A 21 8.93 11.61 6.72
N PRO A 22 9.21 12.54 5.80
CA PRO A 22 8.28 12.86 4.73
C PRO A 22 8.18 11.66 3.79
N LEU A 23 6.96 11.19 3.54
CA LEU A 23 6.71 10.06 2.64
C LEU A 23 5.95 10.55 1.42
N LEU A 24 6.54 10.32 0.24
CA LEU A 24 5.85 10.48 -1.03
C LEU A 24 5.24 9.14 -1.40
N VAL A 25 3.95 9.14 -1.71
CA VAL A 25 3.21 7.94 -2.12
C VAL A 25 2.93 8.04 -3.61
N ASP A 26 3.34 7.02 -4.37
CA ASP A 26 2.95 6.88 -5.76
C ASP A 26 1.55 6.26 -5.84
N LEU A 27 0.57 7.07 -6.23
CA LEU A 27 -0.82 6.65 -6.33
C LEU A 27 -1.05 5.63 -7.46
N ALA A 28 -0.18 5.58 -8.48
CA ALA A 28 -0.28 4.56 -9.53
C ALA A 28 0.05 3.15 -9.01
N HIS A 29 0.74 3.06 -7.87
CA HIS A 29 1.12 1.81 -7.20
C HIS A 29 0.35 1.60 -5.88
N LEU A 30 -0.74 2.33 -5.66
CA LEU A 30 -1.60 2.18 -4.50
C LEU A 30 -2.68 1.13 -4.76
N PHE A 31 -2.82 0.17 -3.85
CA PHE A 31 -3.91 -0.80 -3.85
C PHE A 31 -4.96 -0.45 -2.82
N VAL A 32 -6.24 -0.48 -3.21
CA VAL A 32 -7.39 -0.22 -2.34
C VAL A 32 -8.26 -1.47 -2.27
N PHE A 33 -8.65 -1.85 -1.07
CA PHE A 33 -9.48 -3.02 -0.80
C PHE A 33 -10.75 -2.63 -0.03
N ASP A 34 -11.82 -3.37 -0.24
CA ASP A 34 -13.06 -3.22 0.52
C ASP A 34 -12.95 -3.87 1.91
N GLN A 35 -14.03 -3.80 2.69
CA GLN A 35 -14.10 -4.38 4.03
C GLN A 35 -14.06 -5.92 4.07
N HIS A 36 -14.31 -6.58 2.94
CA HIS A 36 -14.26 -8.03 2.76
C HIS A 36 -12.88 -8.49 2.27
N GLY A 37 -12.00 -7.56 1.90
CA GLY A 37 -10.65 -7.82 1.41
C GLY A 37 -10.56 -7.87 -0.12
N GLU A 38 -11.62 -7.49 -0.83
CA GLU A 38 -11.65 -7.48 -2.30
C GLU A 38 -10.99 -6.22 -2.85
N ARG A 39 -10.14 -6.37 -3.88
CA ARG A 39 -9.41 -5.24 -4.48
C ARG A 39 -10.34 -4.38 -5.34
N ILE A 40 -10.49 -3.11 -4.98
CA ILE A 40 -11.28 -2.10 -5.71
C ILE A 40 -10.41 -1.32 -6.71
N CYS A 41 -9.16 -0.99 -6.34
CA CYS A 41 -8.29 -0.12 -7.15
C CYS A 41 -6.81 -0.59 -7.13
N PRO A 42 -6.08 -0.51 -8.27
CA PRO A 42 -6.64 -0.41 -9.62
C PRO A 42 -7.63 -1.55 -9.85
N ALA A 43 -8.64 -1.32 -10.71
CA ALA A 43 -9.64 -2.34 -11.02
C ALA A 43 -8.90 -3.63 -11.42
N PRO A 44 -9.25 -4.79 -10.86
CA PRO A 44 -8.54 -6.01 -11.17
C PRO A 44 -8.56 -6.28 -12.68
N ASP A 45 -7.41 -6.65 -13.24
CA ASP A 45 -7.27 -6.93 -14.69
C ASP A 45 -8.12 -8.12 -15.17
N HIS A 46 -8.66 -8.90 -14.23
CA HIS A 46 -9.56 -10.01 -14.50
C HIS A 46 -10.93 -9.71 -13.89
N LEU A 47 -11.98 -9.95 -14.66
CA LEU A 47 -13.33 -10.07 -14.13
C LEU A 47 -13.38 -11.35 -13.28
N PRO A 48 -14.01 -11.35 -12.09
CA PRO A 48 -14.28 -12.59 -11.38
C PRO A 48 -15.07 -13.52 -12.29
N ASP A 49 -14.62 -14.77 -12.41
CA ASP A 49 -15.32 -15.77 -13.22
C ASP A 49 -16.67 -16.07 -12.54
N LEU A 50 -17.75 -15.98 -13.32
CA LEU A 50 -19.08 -16.36 -12.87
C LEU A 50 -19.24 -17.88 -13.07
N GLU A 51 -18.49 -18.68 -12.32
CA GLU A 51 -18.77 -20.11 -12.21
C GLU A 51 -19.49 -20.37 -10.88
N GLU A 52 -20.72 -20.90 -10.99
CA GLU A 52 -21.57 -21.44 -9.90
C GLU A 52 -21.05 -22.78 -9.36
#